data_AF-A0A5Q4H0X4-F1
#
_entry.id   AF-A0A5Q4H0X4-F1
#
_cell.length_a   1.000
_cell.length_b   1.000
_cell.length_c   1.000
_cell.angle_alpha   90.00
_cell.angle_beta   90.00
_cell.angle_gamma   90.00
#
_symmetry.space_group_name_H-M   'P 1'
#
loop_
_entity.id
_entity.type
_entity.pdbx_description
1 polymer ?
#
loop_
_entity_poly.entity_id
_entity_poly.type
_entity_poly.pdbx_seq_one_letter_code
_entity_poly.pdbx_strand_id
1 'polypeptide(L)'
;MKFRKHRSPRPSREGCGFLFLTCVFSCFFLILNCALVARFYPELAALFPRWMHEPKIEQMIKFMAPVLLIFVQWWVVDFAADLLAPAGHVRQNEAKRKGAGPDRTI
;
A
#
# COMPACT_ATOMS: atom_id res chain seq x y z
N MET A 1 36.39 -24.84 24.30
CA MET A 1 35.66 -23.58 24.60
C MET A 1 34.92 -23.14 23.34
N LYS A 2 33.58 -23.17 23.33
CA LYS A 2 32.74 -22.78 22.18
C LYS A 2 32.40 -21.29 22.30
N PHE A 3 32.94 -20.48 21.40
CA PHE A 3 32.61 -19.05 21.32
C PHE A 3 31.16 -18.88 20.83
N ARG A 4 30.26 -18.53 21.75
CA ARG A 4 28.90 -18.09 21.43
C ARG A 4 28.99 -16.71 20.76
N LYS A 5 28.90 -16.70 19.44
CA LYS A 5 28.77 -15.48 18.64
C LYS A 5 27.42 -14.85 18.99
N HIS A 6 27.45 -13.83 19.85
CA HIS A 6 26.29 -12.98 20.14
C HIS A 6 25.89 -12.32 18.81
N ARG A 7 24.80 -12.78 18.19
CA ARG A 7 24.15 -11.97 17.14
C ARG A 7 23.58 -10.74 17.84
N SER A 8 24.15 -9.57 17.60
CA SER A 8 23.49 -8.32 17.93
C SER A 8 22.10 -8.30 17.27
N PRO A 9 21.04 -7.91 17.99
CA PRO A 9 19.76 -7.64 17.37
C PRO A 9 19.95 -6.45 16.43
N ARG A 10 19.69 -6.64 15.14
CA ARG A 10 19.59 -5.51 14.20
C ARG A 10 18.43 -4.64 14.68
N PRO A 11 18.60 -3.32 14.83
CA PRO A 11 17.52 -2.45 15.28
C PRO A 11 16.42 -2.45 14.23
N SER A 12 15.17 -2.67 14.65
CA SER A 12 13.93 -2.59 13.86
C SER A 12 13.66 -1.19 13.28
N ARG A 13 14.57 -0.66 12.45
CA ARG A 13 14.40 0.61 11.68
C ARG A 13 13.63 0.40 10.37
N GLU A 14 13.12 -0.81 10.12
CA GLU A 14 12.42 -1.17 8.89
C GLU A 14 11.06 -0.46 8.78
N GLY A 15 10.40 -0.14 9.90
CA GLY A 15 9.09 0.53 9.88
C GLY A 15 9.13 2.01 9.48
N CYS A 16 10.01 2.81 10.10
CA CYS A 16 10.01 4.27 9.87
C CYS A 16 10.52 4.65 8.47
N GLY A 17 11.55 3.95 7.97
CA GLY A 17 12.04 4.15 6.60
C GLY A 17 11.00 3.77 5.55
N PHE A 18 10.26 2.69 5.79
CA PHE A 18 9.16 2.27 4.93
C PHE A 18 8.01 3.29 4.92
N LEU A 19 7.62 3.81 6.10
CA LEU A 19 6.60 4.88 6.20
C LEU A 19 7.03 6.17 5.49
N PHE A 20 8.32 6.54 5.61
CA PHE A 20 8.83 7.71 4.91
C PHE A 20 8.84 7.51 3.39
N LEU A 21 9.29 6.35 2.92
CA LEU A 21 9.34 6.03 1.49
C LEU A 21 7.93 5.99 0.89
N THR A 22 6.97 5.37 1.58
CA THR A 22 5.57 5.32 1.15
C THR A 22 4.90 6.68 1.16
N CYS A 23 5.26 7.55 2.10
CA CYS A 23 4.82 8.95 2.12
C CYS A 23 5.38 9.73 0.91
N VAL A 24 6.70 9.68 0.67
CA VAL A 24 7.34 10.36 -0.46
C VAL A 24 6.78 9.85 -1.79
N PHE A 25 6.60 8.54 -1.92
CA PHE A 25 5.98 7.93 -3.10
C PHE A 25 4.55 8.43 -3.29
N SER A 26 3.73 8.41 -2.23
CA SER A 26 2.35 8.94 -2.28
C SER A 26 2.32 10.40 -2.72
N CYS A 27 3.21 11.25 -2.17
CA CYS A 27 3.32 12.65 -2.57
C CYS A 27 3.68 12.80 -4.06
N PHE A 28 4.64 12.01 -4.55
CA PHE A 28 5.04 12.02 -5.96
C PHE A 28 3.89 11.60 -6.88
N PHE A 29 3.17 10.54 -6.53
CA PHE A 29 1.97 10.12 -7.26
C PHE A 29 0.87 11.17 -7.21
N LEU A 30 0.73 11.91 -6.11
CA LEU A 30 -0.30 12.94 -5.98
C LEU A 30 -0.04 14.07 -6.96
N ILE A 31 1.24 14.47 -7.09
CA ILE A 31 1.68 15.46 -8.08
C ILE A 31 1.45 14.96 -9.50
N LEU A 32 1.86 13.72 -9.81
CA LEU A 32 1.65 13.14 -11.14
C LEU A 32 0.16 13.02 -11.50
N ASN A 33 -0.67 12.58 -10.56
CA ASN A 33 -2.12 12.46 -10.75
C ASN A 33 -2.79 13.83 -10.88
N CYS A 34 -2.35 14.85 -10.12
CA CYS A 34 -2.76 16.24 -10.34
C CYS A 34 -2.42 16.72 -11.75
N ALA A 35 -1.21 16.47 -12.23
CA ALA A 35 -0.76 16.86 -13.56
C ALA A 35 -1.56 16.13 -14.66
N LEU A 36 -1.81 14.83 -14.48
CA LEU A 36 -2.65 14.02 -15.35
C LEU A 36 -4.08 14.58 -15.41
N VAL A 37 -4.71 14.78 -14.25
CA VAL A 37 -6.06 15.35 -14.18
C VAL A 37 -6.07 16.72 -14.84
N ALA A 38 -5.13 17.63 -14.55
CA ALA A 38 -5.09 18.94 -15.20
C ALA A 38 -4.96 18.87 -16.73
N ARG A 39 -4.22 17.87 -17.25
CA ARG A 39 -4.02 17.68 -18.69
C ARG A 39 -5.23 17.06 -19.39
N PHE A 40 -5.86 16.06 -18.78
CA PHE A 40 -6.93 15.27 -19.38
C PHE A 40 -8.34 15.75 -19.01
N TYR A 41 -8.48 16.55 -17.95
CA TYR A 41 -9.74 17.15 -17.54
C TYR A 41 -10.48 17.87 -18.67
N PRO A 42 -9.86 18.70 -19.53
CA PRO A 42 -10.59 19.36 -20.62
C PRO A 42 -11.19 18.35 -21.63
N GLU A 43 -10.51 17.25 -21.91
CA GLU A 43 -11.04 16.22 -22.82
C GLU A 43 -12.10 15.35 -22.16
N LEU A 44 -11.92 15.01 -20.88
CA LEU A 44 -12.95 14.31 -20.10
C LEU A 44 -14.20 15.18 -19.94
N ALA A 45 -14.05 16.46 -19.62
CA ALA A 45 -15.14 17.40 -19.44
C ALA A 45 -16.04 17.48 -20.67
N ALA A 46 -15.47 17.37 -21.88
CA ALA A 46 -16.24 17.34 -23.13
C ALA A 46 -17.17 16.12 -23.26
N LEU A 47 -16.85 15.01 -22.57
CA LEU A 47 -17.67 13.78 -22.55
C LEU A 47 -18.71 13.77 -21.43
N PHE A 48 -18.57 14.65 -20.42
CA PHE A 48 -19.45 14.68 -19.27
C PHE A 48 -20.69 15.56 -19.47
N PRO A 49 -21.80 15.25 -18.79
CA PRO A 49 -23.04 16.00 -18.98
C PRO A 49 -22.92 17.42 -18.40
N ARG A 50 -23.71 18.37 -18.94
CA ARG A 50 -23.60 19.82 -18.65
C ARG A 50 -23.60 20.20 -17.16
N TRP A 51 -24.20 19.40 -16.28
CA TRP A 51 -24.17 19.67 -14.84
C TRP A 51 -22.76 19.58 -14.23
N MET A 52 -21.80 18.89 -14.87
CA MET A 52 -20.41 18.84 -14.43
C MET A 52 -19.57 20.06 -14.83
N HIS A 53 -20.09 20.96 -15.67
CA HIS A 53 -19.43 22.22 -16.04
C HIS A 53 -19.63 23.34 -15.02
N GLU A 54 -20.35 23.06 -13.92
CA GLU A 54 -20.44 24.00 -12.81
C GLU A 54 -19.03 24.24 -12.23
N PRO A 55 -18.59 25.51 -12.10
CA PRO A 55 -17.22 25.83 -11.68
C PRO A 55 -16.88 25.27 -10.29
N LYS A 56 -17.89 25.10 -9.44
CA LYS A 56 -17.77 24.45 -8.13
C LYS A 56 -17.42 22.97 -8.25
N ILE A 57 -18.06 22.27 -9.19
CA ILE A 57 -17.86 20.84 -9.42
C ILE A 57 -16.51 20.62 -10.12
N GLU A 58 -16.16 21.48 -11.07
CA GLU A 58 -14.84 21.47 -11.71
C GLU A 58 -13.69 21.59 -10.70
N GLN A 59 -13.77 22.56 -9.79
CA GLN A 59 -12.77 22.75 -8.74
C GLN A 59 -12.71 21.55 -7.79
N MET A 60 -13.88 21.01 -7.42
CA MET A 60 -13.98 19.81 -6.60
C MET A 60 -13.31 18.61 -7.28
N ILE A 61 -13.57 18.36 -8.57
CA ILE A 61 -12.99 17.23 -9.31
C ILE A 61 -11.47 17.36 -9.41
N LYS A 62 -10.94 18.55 -9.74
CA LYS A 62 -9.49 18.77 -9.83
C LYS A 62 -8.76 18.49 -8.52
N PHE A 63 -9.43 18.66 -7.38
CA PHE A 63 -8.88 18.38 -6.06
C PHE A 63 -9.11 16.93 -5.59
N MET A 64 -10.31 16.40 -5.80
CA MET A 64 -10.70 15.08 -5.32
C MET A 64 -10.21 13.94 -6.21
N ALA A 65 -10.12 14.15 -7.53
CA ALA A 65 -9.69 13.09 -8.45
C ALA A 65 -8.26 12.60 -8.16
N PRO A 66 -7.24 13.46 -7.95
CA PRO A 66 -5.89 13.01 -7.61
C PRO A 66 -5.83 12.19 -6.31
N VAL A 67 -6.63 12.58 -5.31
CA VAL A 67 -6.74 11.86 -4.04
C VAL A 67 -7.37 10.48 -4.24
N LEU A 68 -8.49 10.42 -4.98
CA LEU A 68 -9.15 9.16 -5.34
C LEU A 68 -8.25 8.23 -6.15
N LEU A 69 -7.48 8.75 -7.11
CA LEU A 69 -6.52 7.96 -7.89
C LEU A 69 -5.46 7.31 -7.00
N ILE A 70 -5.00 8.02 -5.95
CA ILE A 70 -4.07 7.45 -4.97
C ILE A 70 -4.69 6.32 -4.17
N PHE A 71 -5.95 6.46 -3.73
CA PHE A 71 -6.64 5.36 -3.03
C PHE A 71 -6.74 4.11 -3.91
N VAL A 72 -7.10 4.27 -5.19
CA VAL A 72 -7.13 3.15 -6.14
C VAL A 72 -5.76 2.54 -6.33
N GLN A 73 -4.72 3.37 -6.41
CA GLN A 73 -3.34 2.90 -6.59
C GLN A 73 -2.83 2.11 -5.38
N TRP A 74 -3.12 2.58 -4.17
CA TRP A 74 -2.84 1.85 -2.94
C TRP A 74 -3.62 0.56 -2.85
N TRP A 75 -4.89 0.57 -3.27
CA TRP A 75 -5.71 -0.64 -3.31
C TRP A 75 -5.13 -1.70 -4.27
N VAL A 76 -4.57 -1.28 -5.42
CA VAL A 76 -3.85 -2.19 -6.33
C VAL A 76 -2.57 -2.72 -5.70
N VAL A 77 -1.83 -1.90 -4.94
CA VAL A 77 -0.63 -2.35 -4.22
C VAL A 77 -0.99 -3.37 -3.15
N ASP A 78 -2.05 -3.14 -2.37
CA ASP A 78 -2.53 -4.09 -1.37
C ASP A 78 -2.98 -5.40 -2.02
N PHE A 79 -3.75 -5.31 -3.12
CA PHE A 79 -4.17 -6.49 -3.88
C PHE A 79 -2.97 -7.26 -4.45
N ALA A 80 -1.98 -6.56 -4.98
CA ALA A 80 -0.75 -7.19 -5.46
C ALA A 80 0.05 -7.82 -4.31
N ALA A 81 0.11 -7.17 -3.15
CA ALA A 81 0.76 -7.70 -1.96
C ALA A 81 0.06 -8.96 -1.45
N ASP A 82 -1.26 -8.98 -1.43
CA ASP A 82 -2.06 -10.16 -1.06
C ASP A 82 -1.88 -11.30 -2.05
N LEU A 83 -1.80 -10.99 -3.34
CA LEU A 83 -1.56 -11.98 -4.39
C LEU A 83 -0.13 -12.55 -4.34
N LEU A 84 0.86 -11.70 -4.07
CA LEU A 84 2.26 -12.11 -3.96
C LEU A 84 2.63 -12.69 -2.59
N ALA A 85 1.81 -12.46 -1.55
CA ALA A 85 2.01 -13.03 -0.23
C ALA A 85 2.05 -14.55 -0.38
N PRO A 86 3.23 -15.18 -0.22
CA PRO A 86 3.31 -16.62 -0.35
C PRO A 86 2.41 -17.23 0.72
N ALA A 87 1.70 -18.29 0.39
CA ALA A 87 0.86 -19.09 1.30
C ALA A 87 1.62 -19.71 2.52
N GLY A 88 2.80 -19.18 2.87
CA GLY A 88 3.66 -19.62 3.96
C GLY A 88 3.15 -19.31 5.37
N HIS A 89 2.18 -18.39 5.53
CA HIS A 89 1.62 -18.12 6.87
C HIS A 89 0.78 -19.29 7.41
N VAL A 90 0.19 -20.11 6.53
CA VAL A 90 -0.57 -21.31 6.91
C VAL A 90 0.36 -22.42 7.44
N ARG A 91 1.50 -22.65 6.78
CA ARG A 91 2.45 -23.71 7.18
C ARG A 91 3.13 -23.46 8.54
N GLN A 92 3.39 -22.21 8.90
CA GLN A 92 4.06 -21.90 10.18
C GLN A 92 3.15 -22.14 11.39
N ASN A 93 1.84 -21.88 11.24
CA ASN A 93 0.83 -22.14 12.28
C ASN A 93 0.57 -23.65 12.46
N GLU A 94 0.60 -24.43 11.38
CA GLU A 94 0.52 -25.89 11.44
C GLU A 94 1.74 -26.52 12.12
N ALA A 95 2.96 -26.05 11.80
CA ALA A 95 4.18 -26.53 12.43
C ALA A 95 4.20 -26.22 13.95
N LYS A 96 3.71 -25.05 14.36
CA LYS A 96 3.56 -24.69 15.78
C LYS A 96 2.49 -25.53 16.49
N ARG A 97 1.38 -25.88 15.81
CA ARG A 97 0.37 -26.80 16.33
C ARG A 97 0.88 -28.24 16.47
N LYS A 98 1.66 -28.73 15.50
CA LYS A 98 2.23 -30.08 15.52
C LYS A 98 3.40 -30.23 16.51
N GLY A 99 4.16 -29.16 16.76
CA GLY A 99 5.21 -29.12 17.79
C GLY A 99 4.69 -28.94 19.23
N ALA A 100 3.40 -28.64 19.41
CA ALA A 100 2.72 -28.55 20.70
C ALA A 100 1.83 -29.79 20.98
N GLY A 101 2.09 -30.91 20.30
CA GLY A 101 1.48 -32.19 20.66
C GLY A 101 1.96 -32.62 22.05
N PRO A 102 1.06 -33.08 22.94
CA PRO A 102 1.42 -33.39 24.32
C PRO A 102 2.38 -34.57 24.33
N ASP A 103 3.56 -34.34 24.92
CA ASP A 103 4.48 -35.38 25.37
C ASP A 103 3.75 -36.25 26.40
N ARG A 104 2.99 -37.24 25.90
CA ARG A 104 2.51 -38.36 26.69
C ARG A 104 3.62 -39.40 26.72
N THR A 105 4.58 -39.18 27.61
CA THR A 105 5.47 -40.24 28.09
C THR A 105 4.83 -40.83 29.35
N ILE A 106 4.29 -42.05 29.17
CA ILE A 106 3.96 -43.00 30.24
C ILE A 106 5.26 -43.68 30.66
#